data_AF-A0A0C5JA78-F1
#
_entry.id   AF-A0A0C5JA78-F1
#
_cell.length_a   1.000
_cell.length_b   1.000
_cell.length_c   1.000
_cell.angle_alpha   90.00
_cell.angle_beta   90.00
_cell.angle_gamma   90.00
#
_symmetry.space_group_name_H-M   'P 1'
#
loop_
_entity.id
_entity.type
_entity.pdbx_description
1 polymer ?
#
loop_
_entity_poly.entity_id
_entity_poly.type
_entity_poly.pdbx_seq_one_letter_code
_entity_poly.pdbx_strand_id
1 'polypeptide(L)' 'MKVICPRCESPGVTQMHAGMEDGKVLWRVWHCKDCAYTWRDSEPAESVDPKMRPAWAQMKGVDFDSLRQVIPPARKPT' A
#
# COMPACT_ATOMS: atom_id res chain seq x y z
N MET A 1 -15.42 -8.43 -5.82
CA MET A 1 -14.08 -8.91 -5.41
C MET A 1 -13.52 -7.97 -4.37
N LYS A 2 -13.00 -8.47 -3.26
CA LYS A 2 -12.39 -7.64 -2.20
C LYS A 2 -10.89 -7.56 -2.46
N VAL A 3 -10.34 -6.36 -2.59
CA VAL A 3 -8.89 -6.15 -2.75
C VAL A 3 -8.23 -6.35 -1.39
N ILE A 4 -7.19 -7.18 -1.35
CA ILE A 4 -6.37 -7.44 -0.17
C ILE A 4 -5.04 -6.73 -0.35
N CYS A 5 -4.48 -6.17 0.72
CA CYS A 5 -3.19 -5.51 0.67
C CYS A 5 -2.10 -6.53 0.34
N PRO A 6 -1.31 -6.32 -0.72
CA PRO A 6 -0.29 -7.29 -1.10
C PRO A 6 0.88 -7.35 -0.11
N ARG A 7 1.08 -6.28 0.68
CA ARG A 7 2.18 -6.15 1.64
C ARG A 7 1.91 -6.77 3.01
N CYS A 8 0.71 -6.60 3.55
CA CYS A 8 0.38 -7.07 4.91
C CYS A 8 -0.80 -8.06 4.96
N GLU A 9 -1.37 -8.40 3.81
CA GLU A 9 -2.56 -9.27 3.67
C GLU A 9 -3.83 -8.77 4.36
N SER A 10 -3.84 -7.49 4.78
CA SER A 10 -5.03 -6.86 5.35
C SER A 10 -6.15 -6.68 4.33
N PRO A 11 -7.42 -6.89 4.73
CA PRO A 11 -8.59 -6.52 3.95
C PRO A 11 -8.94 -5.02 3.97
N GLY A 12 -8.23 -4.19 4.75
CA GLY A 12 -8.46 -2.76 4.98
C GLY A 12 -8.03 -1.86 3.82
N VAL A 13 -8.40 -2.21 2.59
CA VAL A 13 -7.99 -1.50 1.38
C VAL A 13 -9.08 -0.58 0.87
N THR A 14 -8.72 0.60 0.34
CA THR A 14 -9.64 1.55 -0.29
C THR A 14 -9.09 2.04 -1.61
N GLN A 15 -9.95 2.22 -2.62
CA GLN A 15 -9.58 2.85 -3.88
C GLN A 15 -9.41 4.36 -3.64
N MET A 16 -8.25 4.91 -4.01
CA MET A 16 -7.97 6.34 -3.89
C MET A 16 -8.27 7.09 -5.18
N HIS A 17 -7.90 6.49 -6.31
CA HIS A 17 -8.06 7.12 -7.61
C HIS A 17 -8.14 6.07 -8.73
N ALA A 18 -8.60 6.47 -9.91
CA ALA A 18 -8.54 5.64 -11.10
C ALA A 18 -8.19 6.51 -12.31
N GLY A 19 -7.23 6.05 -13.12
CA GLY A 19 -6.95 6.63 -14.42
C GLY A 19 -7.96 6.12 -15.44
N MET A 20 -8.54 7.03 -16.22
CA MET A 20 -9.54 6.69 -17.24
C MET A 20 -9.16 7.24 -18.60
N GLU A 21 -9.42 6.47 -19.65
CA GLU A 21 -9.28 6.85 -21.05
C GLU A 21 -10.49 6.28 -21.82
N ASP A 22 -11.18 7.12 -22.59
CA ASP A 22 -12.40 6.78 -23.33
C ASP A 22 -13.46 6.03 -22.48
N GLY A 23 -13.63 6.47 -21.23
CA GLY A 23 -14.58 5.88 -20.29
C GLY A 23 -14.17 4.50 -19.73
N LYS A 24 -12.96 4.01 -20.05
CA LYS A 24 -12.41 2.75 -19.54
C LYS A 24 -11.39 3.03 -18.45
N VAL A 25 -11.41 2.20 -17.41
CA VAL A 25 -10.39 2.27 -16.35
C VAL A 25 -9.11 1.61 -16.84
N LEU A 26 -8.03 2.38 -16.90
CA LEU A 26 -6.69 1.89 -17.25
C LEU A 26 -5.95 1.34 -16.03
N TRP A 27 -6.09 2.01 -14.88
CA TRP A 27 -5.48 1.60 -13.61
C TRP A 27 -6.23 2.20 -12.43
N ARG A 28 -6.06 1.60 -11.25
CA ARG A 28 -6.59 2.07 -9.96
C ARG A 28 -5.46 2.19 -8.95
N VAL A 29 -5.47 3.29 -8.20
CA VAL A 29 -4.62 3.45 -7.02
C VAL A 29 -5.37 2.90 -5.82
N TRP A 30 -4.74 1.97 -5.11
CA TRP A 30 -5.23 1.37 -3.89
C TRP A 30 -4.37 1.81 -2.70
N HIS A 31 -5.00 1.94 -1.53
CA HIS A 31 -4.33 2.26 -0.28
C HIS A 31 -4.79 1.33 0.84
N CYS A 32 -3.85 0.76 1.58
CA CYS A 32 -4.12 -0.04 2.77
C CYS A 32 -4.08 0.84 4.02
N LYS A 33 -5.18 0.86 4.79
CA LYS A 33 -5.30 1.67 6.01
C LYS A 33 -4.44 1.16 7.16
N ASP A 34 -4.12 -0.13 7.18
CA ASP A 34 -3.42 -0.75 8.31
C ASP A 34 -1.91 -0.54 8.22
N CYS A 35 -1.33 -0.70 7.02
CA CYS A 35 0.11 -0.55 6.84
C CYS A 35 0.50 0.73 6.09
N ALA A 36 -0.44 1.50 5.55
CA ALA A 36 -0.21 2.67 4.68
C ALA A 36 0.47 2.38 3.33
N TYR A 37 0.46 1.12 2.85
CA TYR A 37 0.97 0.81 1.51
C TYR A 37 0.01 1.32 0.44
N THR A 38 0.55 2.02 -0.55
CA THR A 38 -0.19 2.50 -1.73
C THR A 38 0.42 1.90 -2.99
N TRP A 39 -0.41 1.40 -3.91
CA TRP A 39 0.03 0.81 -5.17
C TRP A 39 -0.99 1.03 -6.28
N ARG A 40 -0.57 0.89 -7.54
CA ARG A 40 -1.49 0.75 -8.68
C ARG A 40 -1.71 -0.72 -9.00
N ASP A 41 -2.90 -1.08 -9.46
CA ASP A 41 -3.17 -2.44 -9.99
C ASP A 41 -2.35 -2.76 -11.26
N SER A 42 -1.76 -1.75 -11.90
CA SER A 42 -0.88 -1.88 -13.07
C SER A 42 0.62 -1.95 -12.75
N GLU A 43 1.02 -1.98 -11.47
CA GLU A 43 2.45 -2.13 -11.09
C GLU A 43 2.94 -3.58 -11.36
N PRO A 44 4.27 -3.81 -11.41
CA PRO A 44 4.84 -5.16 -11.56
C PRO A 44 4.37 -6.15 -10.49
N ALA A 45 4.43 -7.44 -10.79
CA ALA A 45 3.98 -8.52 -9.90
C ALA A 45 4.69 -8.50 -8.54
N GLU A 46 5.97 -8.13 -8.51
CA GLU A 46 6.78 -7.97 -7.31
C GLU A 46 6.29 -6.84 -6.39
N SER A 47 5.33 -6.02 -6.85
CA SER A 47 4.66 -4.98 -6.07
C SER A 47 3.22 -5.36 -5.71
N VAL A 48 2.50 -6.07 -6.58
CA VAL A 48 1.05 -6.31 -6.43
C VAL A 48 0.65 -7.74 -6.06
N ASP A 49 1.52 -8.72 -6.27
CA ASP A 49 1.28 -10.12 -5.91
C ASP A 49 2.02 -10.47 -4.61
N PRO A 50 1.32 -10.76 -3.51
CA PRO A 50 1.93 -11.17 -2.24
C PRO A 50 2.94 -12.32 -2.37
N LYS A 51 2.77 -13.22 -3.36
CA LYS A 51 3.64 -14.38 -3.57
C LYS A 51 4.96 -14.03 -4.26
N MET A 52 4.98 -12.94 -5.02
CA MET A 52 6.13 -12.49 -5.80
C MET A 52 6.90 -11.36 -5.10
N ARG A 53 6.32 -10.76 -4.07
CA ARG A 53 6.98 -9.73 -3.26
C ARG A 53 8.21 -10.30 -2.54
N PRO A 54 9.33 -9.58 -2.50
CA PRO A 54 10.49 -10.02 -1.75
C PRO A 54 10.18 -10.00 -0.25
N ALA A 55 10.69 -11.01 0.48
CA ALA A 55 10.39 -11.21 1.90
C ALA A 55 10.68 -9.98 2.77
N TRP A 56 11.76 -9.24 2.48
CA TRP A 56 12.13 -8.02 3.20
C TRP A 56 11.14 -6.86 3.00
N ALA A 57 10.32 -6.89 1.95
CA ALA A 57 9.31 -5.88 1.65
C ALA A 57 7.91 -6.28 2.10
N GLN A 58 7.77 -7.37 2.85
CA GLN A 58 6.51 -7.89 3.38
C GLN A 58 6.32 -7.48 4.84
N MET A 59 5.06 -7.26 5.23
CA MET A 59 4.66 -6.85 6.58
C MET A 59 3.53 -7.73 7.13
N LYS A 60 3.44 -8.98 6.67
CA LYS A 60 2.45 -9.94 7.17
C LYS A 60 2.74 -10.26 8.64
N GLY A 61 1.73 -10.11 9.50
CA GLY A 61 1.84 -10.41 10.92
C GLY A 61 2.73 -9.45 11.72
N VAL A 62 3.15 -8.34 11.13
CA VAL A 62 3.86 -7.28 11.86
C VAL A 62 2.87 -6.54 12.76
N ASP A 63 3.24 -6.38 14.03
CA ASP A 63 2.58 -5.45 14.94
C ASP A 63 3.04 -4.02 14.61
N PHE A 64 2.17 -3.25 13.96
CA PHE A 64 2.50 -1.89 13.53
C PHE A 64 2.69 -0.92 14.70
N ASP A 65 2.03 -1.16 15.84
CA ASP A 65 2.17 -0.31 17.03
C ASP A 65 3.52 -0.51 17.73
N SER A 66 4.16 -1.66 17.51
CA SER A 66 5.52 -1.95 17.99
C SER A 66 6.64 -1.28 17.17
N LEU A 67 6.32 -0.73 15.99
CA LEU A 67 7.33 -0.16 15.09
C LEU A 67 7.92 1.13 15.67
N ARG A 68 9.24 1.27 15.52
CA ARG A 68 9.93 2.51 15.91
C ARG A 68 9.39 3.68 15.09
N GLN A 69 8.80 4.65 15.76
CA GLN A 69 8.50 5.94 15.15
C GLN A 69 9.80 6.72 14.93
N VAL A 70 10.13 6.96 13.66
CA VAL A 70 11.30 7.76 13.25
C VAL A 70 10.81 9.07 12.66
N ILE A 71 10.22 9.92 13.52
CA ILE A 71 9.74 11.25 13.12
C ILE A 71 10.88 12.24 13.38
N PRO A 72 11.42 12.94 12.37
CA PRO A 72 12.42 13.97 12.60
C PRO A 72 11.82 15.12 13.42
N PRO A 73 12.64 15.83 14.23
CA PRO A 73 12.14 16.94 15.03
C PRO A 73 11.57 18.02 14.10
N ALA A 74 10.40 18.56 14.46
CA ALA A 74 9.85 19.72 13.77
C ALA A 74 10.86 20.87 13.82
N ARG A 75 11.09 21.52 12.69
CA ARG A 75 11.93 22.73 12.62
C ARG A 75 11.29 23.76 13.57
N LYS A 76 12.03 24.24 14.57
CA LYS A 76 11.54 25.32 15.42
C LYS A 76 11.27 26.54 14.51
N PRO A 77 10.11 27.20 14.63
CA PRO A 77 9.88 28.45 13.92
C PRO A 77 10.98 29.45 14.33
N THR A 78 11.63 30.05 13.33
CA THR A 78 12.57 31.16 13.48
C THR A 78 11.86 32.44 13.85
#